data_AF-A0A937Z6G4-F1
#
_entry.id   AF-A0A937Z6G4-F1
#
_cell.length_a   1.000
_cell.length_b   1.000
_cell.length_c   1.000
_cell.angle_alpha   90.00
_cell.angle_beta   90.00
_cell.angle_gamma   90.00
#
_symmetry.space_group_name_H-M   'P 1'
#
loop_
_entity.id
_entity.type
_entity.pdbx_description
1 polymer ?
#
loop_
_entity_poly.entity_id
_entity_poly.type
_entity_poly.pdbx_seq_one_letter_code
_entity_poly.pdbx_strand_id
1 'polypeptide(L)'
;MRKPPSLARARWLRAPGLGKIFAAIRAAGGEARVAGGAVRNALMGLAVSEIDLATTLPPDKVTEACQAAGLHVHPTGIAHGTVTVVADHRPYEVTTLRHDV
;
A
#
# COMPACT_ATOMS: atom_id res chain seq x y z
N MET A 1 26.08 -6.31 14.71
CA MET A 1 24.85 -5.54 14.38
C MET A 1 23.71 -6.01 15.27
N ARG A 2 22.92 -5.10 15.86
CA ARG A 2 21.66 -5.47 16.53
C ARG A 2 20.64 -5.91 15.48
N LYS A 3 19.88 -6.97 15.77
CA LYS A 3 18.77 -7.42 14.92
C LYS A 3 17.71 -6.32 14.86
N PRO A 4 17.21 -5.94 13.67
CA PRO A 4 16.14 -4.95 13.57
C PRO A 4 14.87 -5.43 14.27
N PRO A 5 14.02 -4.51 14.78
CA PRO A 5 12.76 -4.88 15.41
C PRO A 5 11.84 -5.57 14.37
N SER A 6 11.04 -6.53 14.83
CA SER A 6 10.02 -7.15 13.98
C SER A 6 8.83 -6.21 13.82
N LEU A 7 8.45 -5.94 12.58
CA LEU A 7 7.26 -5.14 12.25
C LEU A 7 5.97 -5.97 12.19
N ALA A 8 6.05 -7.30 12.33
CA ALA A 8 4.91 -8.19 12.12
C ALA A 8 3.70 -7.87 13.02
N ARG A 9 3.91 -7.26 14.19
CA ARG A 9 2.87 -6.88 15.14
C ARG A 9 2.59 -5.37 15.17
N ALA A 10 3.13 -4.60 14.24
CA ALA A 10 2.89 -3.17 14.18
C ALA A 10 1.40 -2.87 13.95
N ARG A 11 0.80 -2.02 14.80
CA ARG A 11 -0.64 -1.69 14.72
C ARG A 11 -1.00 -1.02 13.40
N TRP A 12 -0.14 -0.14 12.89
CA TRP A 12 -0.34 0.55 11.61
C TRP A 12 -0.40 -0.42 10.42
N LEU A 13 0.36 -1.53 10.47
CA LEU A 13 0.36 -2.56 9.43
C LEU A 13 -0.88 -3.47 9.48
N ARG A 14 -1.64 -3.41 10.58
CA ARG A 14 -2.87 -4.19 10.80
C ARG A 14 -4.13 -3.33 10.68
N ALA A 15 -4.02 -2.12 10.14
CA ALA A 15 -5.18 -1.28 9.86
C ALA A 15 -6.18 -2.04 8.96
N PRO A 16 -7.49 -2.06 9.27
CA PRO A 16 -8.43 -2.88 8.50
C PRO A 16 -8.52 -2.47 7.03
N GLY A 17 -8.44 -1.16 6.73
CA GLY A 17 -8.42 -0.64 5.37
C GLY A 17 -7.24 -1.15 4.55
N LEU A 18 -6.05 -1.21 5.15
CA LEU A 18 -4.86 -1.81 4.52
C LEU A 18 -5.08 -3.31 4.22
N GLY A 19 -5.72 -4.03 5.15
CA GLY A 19 -6.09 -5.43 4.96
C GLY A 19 -7.04 -5.65 3.78
N LYS A 20 -8.02 -4.75 3.58
CA LYS A 20 -8.93 -4.79 2.42
C LYS A 20 -8.18 -4.60 1.11
N ILE A 21 -7.25 -3.64 1.05
CA ILE A 21 -6.43 -3.39 -0.15
C ILE A 21 -5.55 -4.61 -0.47
N PHE A 22 -4.89 -5.20 0.52
CA PHE A 22 -4.11 -6.42 0.32
C PHE A 22 -4.96 -7.60 -0.16
N ALA A 23 -6.17 -7.75 0.37
CA ALA A 23 -7.09 -8.79 -0.05
C ALA A 23 -7.54 -8.59 -1.51
N ALA A 24 -7.89 -7.36 -1.89
CA ALA A 24 -8.29 -7.01 -3.24
C ALA A 24 -7.18 -7.30 -4.26
N ILE A 25 -5.96 -6.80 -4.00
CA ILE A 25 -4.81 -7.01 -4.88
C ILE A 25 -4.47 -8.50 -5.00
N ARG A 26 -4.48 -9.24 -3.89
CA ARG A 26 -4.23 -10.70 -3.91
C ARG A 26 -5.29 -11.46 -4.68
N ALA A 27 -6.56 -11.09 -4.55
CA ALA A 27 -7.65 -11.72 -5.29
C ALA A 27 -7.53 -11.51 -6.81
N ALA A 28 -6.93 -10.40 -7.23
CA ALA A 28 -6.60 -10.11 -8.63
C ALA A 28 -5.26 -10.74 -9.09
N GLY A 29 -4.63 -11.60 -8.28
CA GLY A 29 -3.38 -12.29 -8.61
C GLY A 29 -2.11 -11.45 -8.41
N GLY A 30 -2.21 -10.30 -7.76
CA GLY A 30 -1.09 -9.41 -7.46
C GLY A 30 -0.48 -9.61 -6.09
N GLU A 31 0.71 -9.03 -5.89
CA GLU A 31 1.31 -8.83 -4.58
C GLU A 31 1.26 -7.35 -4.19
N ALA A 32 1.15 -7.08 -2.89
CA ALA A 32 1.29 -5.74 -2.34
C ALA A 32 2.05 -5.77 -1.02
N ARG A 33 2.90 -4.76 -0.81
CA ARG A 33 3.74 -4.60 0.39
C ARG A 33 3.76 -3.13 0.79
N VAL A 34 3.83 -2.84 2.08
CA VAL A 34 4.15 -1.48 2.52
C VAL A 34 5.61 -1.20 2.21
N ALA A 35 5.88 -0.03 1.64
CA ALA A 35 7.22 0.40 1.24
C ALA A 35 7.54 1.80 1.81
N GLY A 36 8.77 2.26 1.57
CA GLY A 36 9.15 3.65 1.81
C GLY A 36 9.21 4.07 3.29
N GLY A 37 8.75 5.30 3.53
CA GLY A 37 8.92 6.01 4.81
C GLY A 37 8.30 5.30 6.00
N ALA A 38 7.17 4.61 5.81
CA ALA A 38 6.49 3.85 6.86
C ALA A 38 7.38 2.75 7.45
N VAL A 39 8.04 1.97 6.58
CA VAL A 39 8.94 0.89 7.00
C VAL A 39 10.17 1.47 7.69
N ARG A 40 10.80 2.49 7.10
CA ARG A 40 11.96 3.18 7.68
C ARG A 40 11.65 3.72 9.08
N ASN A 41 10.59 4.51 9.21
CA ASN A 41 10.23 5.14 10.49
C ASN A 41 9.93 4.08 11.56
N ALA A 42 9.18 3.03 11.20
CA ALA A 42 8.88 1.96 12.15
C ALA A 42 10.14 1.21 12.63
N LEU A 43 11.11 0.97 11.74
CA LEU A 43 12.40 0.36 12.11
C LEU A 43 13.26 1.27 13.00
N MET A 44 13.12 2.59 12.86
CA MET A 44 13.80 3.60 13.68
C MET A 44 13.07 3.92 14.99
N GLY A 45 11.89 3.33 15.25
CA GLY A 45 11.06 3.66 16.41
C GLY A 45 10.41 5.06 16.33
N LEU A 46 10.31 5.62 15.12
CA LEU A 46 9.65 6.89 14.84
C LEU A 46 8.16 6.67 14.50
N ALA A 47 7.37 7.74 14.60
CA ALA A 47 5.96 7.70 14.21
C ALA A 47 5.79 7.41 12.71
N VAL A 48 4.75 6.62 12.39
CA VAL A 48 4.30 6.34 11.01
C VAL A 48 3.03 7.15 10.78
N SER A 49 3.10 8.14 9.89
CA SER A 49 1.98 9.02 9.52
C SER A 49 1.32 8.60 8.22
N GLU A 50 2.13 8.31 7.19
CA GLU A 50 1.70 7.93 5.84
C GLU A 50 2.08 6.47 5.56
N ILE A 51 1.24 5.75 4.80
CA ILE A 51 1.47 4.36 4.40
C ILE A 51 1.35 4.24 2.89
N ASP A 52 2.50 3.99 2.26
CA ASP A 52 2.59 3.77 0.82
C ASP A 52 2.69 2.28 0.54
N LEU A 53 1.96 1.82 -0.48
CA LEU A 53 1.99 0.44 -0.96
C LEU A 53 2.74 0.38 -2.29
N ALA A 54 3.61 -0.61 -2.41
CA ALA A 54 4.14 -1.08 -3.68
C ALA A 54 3.38 -2.33 -4.12
N THR A 55 3.04 -2.45 -5.40
CA THR A 55 2.34 -3.62 -5.96
C THR A 55 2.89 -4.08 -7.30
N THR A 56 2.71 -5.37 -7.61
CA THR A 56 3.03 -5.93 -8.92
C THR A 56 1.94 -5.69 -9.97
N LEU A 57 0.73 -5.27 -9.57
CA LEU A 57 -0.33 -4.96 -10.52
C LEU A 57 -0.11 -3.59 -11.16
N PRO A 58 -0.42 -3.43 -12.46
CA PRO A 58 -0.49 -2.11 -13.09
C PRO A 58 -1.67 -1.27 -12.55
N PRO A 59 -1.65 0.07 -12.71
CA PRO A 59 -2.61 0.97 -12.05
C PRO A 59 -4.09 0.71 -12.40
N ASP A 60 -4.36 0.31 -13.64
CA ASP A 60 -5.67 -0.11 -14.12
C ASP A 60 -6.17 -1.33 -13.36
N LYS A 61 -5.33 -2.35 -13.19
CA LYS A 61 -5.67 -3.57 -12.44
C LYS A 61 -5.84 -3.32 -10.94
N VAL A 62 -5.04 -2.41 -10.36
CA VAL A 62 -5.26 -1.96 -8.98
C VAL A 62 -6.63 -1.30 -8.84
N THR A 63 -6.99 -0.44 -9.80
CA THR A 63 -8.27 0.27 -9.82
C THR A 63 -9.43 -0.71 -9.91
N GLU A 64 -9.42 -1.62 -10.88
CA GLU A 64 -10.43 -2.67 -11.06
C GLU A 64 -10.58 -3.52 -9.78
N ALA A 65 -9.47 -4.02 -9.24
CA ALA A 65 -9.48 -4.90 -8.06
C ALA A 65 -10.04 -4.20 -6.81
N CYS A 66 -9.62 -2.95 -6.55
CA CYS A 66 -10.06 -2.20 -5.39
C CYS A 66 -11.52 -1.77 -5.52
N GLN A 67 -11.97 -1.36 -6.71
CA GLN A 67 -13.38 -1.04 -6.97
C GLN A 67 -14.28 -2.26 -6.84
N ALA A 68 -13.85 -3.43 -7.34
CA ALA A 68 -14.57 -4.70 -7.16
C ALA A 68 -14.69 -5.11 -5.67
N ALA A 69 -13.76 -4.66 -4.83
CA ALA A 69 -13.81 -4.82 -3.37
C ALA A 69 -14.60 -3.71 -2.64
N GLY A 70 -15.26 -2.80 -3.37
CA GLY A 70 -16.06 -1.71 -2.80
C GLY A 70 -15.23 -0.55 -2.24
N LEU A 71 -13.98 -0.39 -2.66
CA LEU A 71 -13.12 0.72 -2.28
C LEU A 71 -13.18 1.84 -3.33
N HIS A 72 -13.07 3.09 -2.88
CA HIS A 72 -12.93 4.23 -3.80
C HIS A 72 -11.48 4.37 -4.25
N VAL A 73 -11.29 4.69 -5.53
CA VAL A 73 -9.97 4.85 -6.14
C VAL A 73 -9.92 6.17 -6.90
N HIS A 74 -8.84 6.93 -6.72
CA HIS A 74 -8.59 8.21 -7.36
C HIS A 74 -7.29 8.16 -8.20
N PRO A 75 -7.28 8.75 -9.41
CA PRO A 75 -6.14 8.70 -10.34
C PRO A 75 -5.08 9.77 -10.02
N THR A 76 -4.56 9.76 -8.79
CA THR A 76 -3.75 10.85 -8.22
C THR A 76 -2.33 10.97 -8.81
N GLY A 77 -1.79 9.92 -9.43
CA GLY A 77 -0.43 9.90 -9.98
C GLY A 77 -0.24 8.85 -11.09
N ILE A 78 -1.25 8.66 -11.95
CA ILE A 78 -1.28 7.60 -12.98
C ILE A 78 -0.02 7.60 -13.86
N ALA A 79 0.47 8.77 -14.26
CA ALA A 79 1.69 8.89 -15.09
C ALA A 79 2.95 8.30 -14.42
N HIS A 80 2.93 8.18 -13.10
CA HIS A 80 4.00 7.57 -12.31
C HIS A 80 3.61 6.18 -11.79
N GLY A 81 2.48 5.62 -12.23
CA GLY A 81 2.01 4.31 -11.79
C GLY A 81 1.33 4.30 -10.43
N THR A 82 0.86 5.45 -9.94
CA THR A 82 0.25 5.61 -8.60
C THR A 82 -1.24 5.90 -8.69
N VAL A 83 -2.02 5.22 -7.85
CA VAL A 83 -3.42 5.55 -7.55
C VAL A 83 -3.61 5.70 -6.05
N THR A 84 -4.55 6.55 -5.63
CA THR A 84 -4.94 6.61 -4.21
C THR A 84 -6.18 5.77 -3.99
N VAL A 85 -6.10 4.80 -3.08
CA VAL A 85 -7.24 3.98 -2.65
C VAL A 85 -7.71 4.49 -1.29
N VAL A 86 -9.01 4.78 -1.16
CA VAL A 86 -9.61 5.19 0.10
C VAL A 86 -10.25 3.97 0.76
N ALA A 87 -9.74 3.59 1.93
CA ALA A 87 -10.27 2.49 2.73
C ALA A 87 -10.40 2.93 4.19
N ASP A 88 -11.56 2.68 4.80
CA ASP A 88 -11.89 3.10 6.18
C ASP A 88 -11.61 4.60 6.42
N HIS A 89 -12.06 5.45 5.49
CA HIS A 89 -11.88 6.91 5.51
C HIS A 89 -10.42 7.39 5.49
N ARG A 90 -9.47 6.53 5.12
CA ARG A 90 -8.05 6.87 5.00
C ARG A 90 -7.55 6.67 3.58
N PRO A 91 -6.78 7.61 3.03
CA PRO A 91 -6.10 7.42 1.75
C PRO A 91 -4.89 6.52 1.91
N TYR A 92 -4.62 5.71 0.89
CA TYR A 92 -3.42 4.90 0.74
C TYR A 92 -2.91 5.07 -0.69
N GLU A 93 -1.65 5.47 -0.85
CA GLU A 93 -1.02 5.50 -2.16
C GLU A 93 -0.60 4.09 -2.55
N VAL A 94 -1.09 3.59 -3.68
CA VAL A 94 -0.72 2.29 -4.24
C VAL A 94 0.02 2.53 -5.54
N THR A 95 1.29 2.16 -5.56
CA THR A 95 2.21 2.41 -6.67
C THR A 95 2.70 1.10 -7.27
N THR A 96 2.61 0.98 -8.60
CA THR A 96 3.17 -0.15 -9.33
C THR A 96 4.69 -0.16 -9.21
N LEU A 97 5.31 -1.33 -9.05
CA LEU A 97 6.77 -1.46 -9.13
C LEU A 97 7.26 -0.91 -10.47
N ARG A 98 8.25 -0.01 -10.41
CA ARG A 98 8.77 0.70 -11.57
C ARG A 98 10.27 0.89 -11.48
N HIS A 99 10.87 1.23 -12.61
CA HIS A 99 12.26 1.63 -12.75
C HIS A 99 12.28 2.89 -13.59
N ASP A 100 12.95 3.93 -13.11
CA ASP A 100 13.13 5.16 -13.87
C ASP A 100 14.17 4.90 -14.99
N VAL A 101 14.00 5.54 -16.14
CA VAL A 101 14.89 5.43 -17.32
C VAL A 101 15.89 6.57 -17.39
#